data_AF-N1R965-F1
#
_entry.id   AF-N1R965-F1
#
_cell.length_a   1.000
_cell.length_b   1.000
_cell.length_c   1.000
_cell.angle_alpha   90.00
_cell.angle_beta   90.00
_cell.angle_gamma   90.00
#
_symmetry.space_group_name_H-M   'P 1'
#
loop_
_entity.id
_entity.type
_entity.pdbx_description
1 polymer ?
#
loop_
_entity_poly.entity_id
_entity_poly.type
_entity_poly.pdbx_seq_one_letter_code
_entity_poly.pdbx_strand_id
1 'polypeptide(L)'
;MIYGTSGCFICYLVLTILVRTGQYTTDDGLRYRVGAASVSMIFLFYAIFGAGWQGTAWLYNTEINSLAMRMKGASASVATQWAINYMVVQITPIGILNLGWKFYLIWVFMQFFSIPILYVFYPETANKRLEDIDIVFDEGLRICVFLDKEPTQVRRPSRFIAMEEQEVEQAAHNVKNVGTEDEKAKHTERYSFGDEKIRKEALEQLDNGLSATTQVITLMARLIKQRDLANATLHGHSKEALSGSILEEAPFPEVLVAKAYSADRKKLDLFVYNGKETGVFQLGFESLIPGQQYSVSSGGSVAANGAGKAFIDAEINGRTQIILQPIE
;
A
#
# COMPACT_ATOMS: atom_id res chain seq x y z
N MET A 1 7.94 -11.92 -9.15
CA MET A 1 7.83 -13.11 -8.27
C MET A 1 8.42 -14.38 -8.88
N ILE A 2 8.02 -14.79 -10.10
CA ILE A 2 8.46 -16.06 -10.73
C ILE A 2 9.99 -16.22 -10.80
N TYR A 3 10.73 -15.17 -11.19
CA TYR A 3 12.20 -15.21 -11.24
C TYR A 3 12.82 -15.45 -9.85
N GLY A 4 12.27 -14.82 -8.81
CA GLY A 4 12.69 -15.02 -7.42
C GLY A 4 12.45 -16.45 -6.97
N THR A 5 11.25 -16.98 -7.19
CA THR A 5 10.89 -18.36 -6.87
C THR A 5 11.75 -19.38 -7.62
N SER A 6 12.02 -19.14 -8.91
CA SER A 6 12.88 -20.00 -9.73
C SER A 6 14.33 -19.99 -9.24
N GLY A 7 14.86 -18.82 -8.86
CA GLY A 7 16.19 -18.72 -8.25
C GLY A 7 16.27 -19.45 -6.91
N CYS A 8 15.26 -19.28 -6.05
CA CYS A 8 15.16 -20.00 -4.78
C CYS A 8 15.07 -21.53 -4.98
N PHE A 9 14.31 -22.00 -5.99
CA PHE A 9 14.22 -23.40 -6.36
C PHE A 9 15.59 -23.98 -6.75
N ILE A 10 16.33 -23.28 -7.63
CA ILE A 10 17.67 -23.72 -8.07
C ILE A 10 18.63 -23.78 -6.87
N CYS A 11 18.63 -22.77 -5.99
CA CYS A 11 19.46 -22.79 -4.80
C CYS A 11 19.15 -23.99 -3.89
N TYR A 12 17.87 -24.28 -3.63
CA TYR A 12 17.47 -25.42 -2.80
C TYR A 12 17.76 -26.78 -3.47
N LEU A 13 17.65 -26.87 -4.80
CA LEU A 13 17.99 -28.07 -5.55
C LEU A 13 19.49 -28.38 -5.44
N VAL A 14 20.33 -27.37 -5.70
CA VAL A 14 21.79 -27.49 -5.59
C VAL A 14 22.20 -27.79 -4.14
N LEU A 15 21.60 -27.08 -3.16
CA LEU A 15 21.80 -27.33 -1.73
C LEU A 15 21.52 -28.80 -1.39
N THR A 16 20.40 -29.35 -1.85
CA THR A 16 19.99 -30.73 -1.56
C THR A 16 21.00 -31.74 -2.14
N ILE A 17 21.50 -31.50 -3.35
CA ILE A 17 22.52 -32.35 -4.00
C ILE A 17 23.84 -32.30 -3.23
N LEU A 18 24.28 -31.11 -2.80
CA LEU A 18 25.52 -30.93 -2.06
C LEU A 18 25.46 -31.57 -0.67
N VAL A 19 24.36 -31.39 0.06
CA VAL A 19 24.12 -32.03 1.37
C VAL A 19 24.08 -33.54 1.23
N ARG A 20 23.39 -34.08 0.21
CA ARG A 20 23.41 -35.52 -0.10
C ARG A 20 24.84 -36.01 -0.32
N THR A 21 25.62 -35.31 -1.17
CA THR A 21 26.99 -35.71 -1.51
C THR A 21 27.90 -35.68 -0.27
N GLY A 22 27.76 -34.66 0.58
CA GLY A 22 28.51 -34.55 1.83
C GLY A 22 28.20 -35.64 2.85
N GLN A 23 26.99 -36.20 2.84
CA GLN A 23 26.61 -37.29 3.74
C GLN A 23 27.14 -38.66 3.31
N TYR A 24 27.34 -38.91 2.02
CA TYR A 24 27.77 -40.21 1.49
C TYR A 24 29.23 -40.27 1.05
N THR A 25 29.96 -39.15 1.04
CA THR A 25 31.40 -39.15 0.71
C THR A 25 32.23 -39.74 1.85
N THR A 26 33.23 -40.55 1.50
CA THR A 26 34.25 -41.07 2.43
C THR A 26 35.51 -40.20 2.46
N ASP A 27 35.65 -39.25 1.53
CA ASP A 27 36.75 -38.29 1.48
C ASP A 27 36.42 -37.05 2.32
N ASP A 28 37.20 -36.84 3.40
CA ASP A 28 37.06 -35.70 4.31
C ASP A 28 37.34 -34.35 3.62
N GLY A 29 38.26 -34.31 2.65
CA GLY A 29 38.55 -33.11 1.87
C GLY A 29 37.38 -32.69 0.99
N LEU A 30 36.74 -33.67 0.34
CA LEU A 30 35.51 -33.43 -0.42
C LEU A 30 34.35 -33.01 0.48
N ARG A 31 34.19 -33.65 1.66
CA ARG A 31 33.14 -33.32 2.63
C ARG A 31 33.18 -31.86 3.08
N TYR A 32 34.38 -31.35 3.37
CA TYR A 32 34.56 -29.94 3.74
C TYR A 32 34.15 -28.99 2.60
N ARG A 33 34.59 -29.28 1.36
CA ARG A 33 34.30 -28.44 0.18
C ARG A 33 32.81 -28.38 -0.15
N VAL A 34 32.11 -29.51 -0.12
CA VAL A 34 30.65 -29.54 -0.38
C VAL A 34 29.86 -28.93 0.77
N GLY A 35 30.35 -29.04 2.01
CA GLY A 35 29.78 -28.34 3.17
C GLY A 35 29.86 -26.82 3.02
N ALA A 36 31.05 -26.30 2.67
CA ALA A 36 31.23 -24.87 2.41
C ALA A 36 30.32 -24.38 1.27
N ALA A 37 30.27 -25.11 0.16
CA ALA A 37 29.38 -24.79 -0.96
C ALA A 37 27.89 -24.80 -0.57
N SER A 38 27.47 -25.74 0.29
CA SER A 38 26.10 -25.80 0.81
C SER A 38 25.75 -24.55 1.59
N VAL A 39 26.64 -24.09 2.48
CA VAL A 39 26.44 -22.86 3.25
C VAL A 39 26.35 -21.64 2.32
N SER A 40 27.22 -21.54 1.31
CA SER A 40 27.15 -20.47 0.31
C SER A 40 25.82 -20.45 -0.44
N MET A 41 25.25 -21.62 -0.78
CA MET A 41 23.93 -21.70 -1.42
C MET A 41 22.78 -21.24 -0.52
N ILE A 42 22.87 -21.44 0.80
CA ILE A 42 21.88 -20.91 1.76
C ILE A 42 21.91 -19.38 1.77
N PHE A 43 23.11 -18.78 1.79
CA PHE A 43 23.23 -17.31 1.73
C PHE A 43 22.73 -16.75 0.40
N LEU A 44 23.03 -17.43 -0.71
CA LEU A 44 22.51 -17.04 -2.02
C LEU A 44 20.98 -17.14 -2.07
N PHE A 45 20.40 -18.20 -1.50
CA PHE A 45 18.96 -18.32 -1.33
C PHE A 45 18.39 -17.12 -0.56
N TYR A 46 18.98 -16.74 0.57
CA TYR A 46 18.52 -15.57 1.35
C TYR A 46 18.60 -14.27 0.54
N ALA A 47 19.64 -14.07 -0.25
CA ALA A 47 19.78 -12.88 -1.09
C ALA A 47 18.69 -12.82 -2.17
N ILE A 48 18.42 -13.93 -2.88
CA ILE A 48 17.38 -14.00 -3.91
C ILE A 48 15.99 -13.87 -3.29
N PHE A 49 15.74 -14.54 -2.16
CA PHE A 49 14.49 -14.46 -1.42
C PHE A 49 14.22 -13.04 -0.92
N GLY A 50 15.25 -12.37 -0.39
CA GLY A 50 15.17 -10.97 0.05
C GLY A 50 14.86 -10.01 -1.11
N ALA A 51 15.55 -10.18 -2.25
CA ALA A 51 15.38 -9.30 -3.40
C ALA A 51 14.06 -9.52 -4.15
N GLY A 52 13.56 -10.77 -4.21
CA GLY A 52 12.45 -11.12 -5.10
C GLY A 52 11.13 -11.49 -4.43
N TRP A 53 11.15 -12.03 -3.21
CA TRP A 53 9.95 -12.56 -2.56
C TRP A 53 9.53 -11.75 -1.33
N GLN A 54 10.49 -11.34 -0.49
CA GLN A 54 10.17 -10.66 0.77
C GLN A 54 9.31 -9.43 0.54
N GLY A 55 9.79 -8.42 -0.20
CA GLY A 55 9.00 -7.20 -0.41
C GLY A 55 7.67 -7.46 -1.12
N THR A 56 7.69 -8.29 -2.16
CA THR A 56 6.50 -8.53 -2.99
C THR A 56 5.42 -9.29 -2.24
N ALA A 57 5.75 -10.25 -1.38
CA ALA A 57 4.73 -11.03 -0.65
C ALA A 57 3.91 -10.17 0.33
N TRP A 58 4.52 -9.18 0.98
CA TRP A 58 3.80 -8.26 1.87
C TRP A 58 2.95 -7.26 1.10
N LEU A 59 3.49 -6.74 0.01
CA LEU A 59 2.83 -5.72 -0.80
C LEU A 59 1.65 -6.30 -1.60
N TYR A 60 1.83 -7.49 -2.16
CA TYR A 60 0.82 -8.13 -3.01
C TYR A 60 -0.52 -8.25 -2.29
N ASN A 61 -0.54 -8.68 -1.03
CA ASN A 61 -1.77 -8.77 -0.24
C ASN A 61 -2.53 -7.45 -0.17
N THR A 62 -1.85 -6.31 -0.09
CA THR A 62 -2.52 -5.00 -0.06
C THR A 62 -3.00 -4.54 -1.43
N GLU A 63 -2.38 -5.03 -2.51
CA GLU A 63 -2.70 -4.65 -3.90
C GLU A 63 -3.89 -5.42 -4.46
N ILE A 64 -4.07 -6.71 -4.12
CA ILE A 64 -5.20 -7.51 -4.64
C ILE A 64 -6.50 -7.24 -3.87
N ASN A 65 -6.40 -6.85 -2.60
CA ASN A 65 -7.60 -6.64 -1.80
C ASN A 65 -8.22 -5.27 -2.09
N SER A 66 -9.52 -5.28 -2.34
CA SER A 66 -10.33 -4.07 -2.49
C SER A 66 -10.28 -3.21 -1.25
N LEU A 67 -10.50 -1.91 -1.44
CA LEU A 67 -10.36 -0.91 -0.38
C LEU A 67 -11.16 -1.28 0.90
N ALA A 68 -12.37 -1.81 0.72
CA ALA A 68 -13.25 -2.20 1.83
C ALA A 68 -12.80 -3.47 2.56
N MET A 69 -12.12 -4.41 1.88
CA MET A 69 -11.69 -5.69 2.46
C MET A 69 -10.21 -5.73 2.82
N ARG A 70 -9.41 -4.74 2.43
CA ARG A 70 -7.96 -4.70 2.58
C ARG A 70 -7.46 -5.03 3.98
N MET A 71 -8.07 -4.46 5.01
CA MET A 71 -7.67 -4.71 6.39
C MET A 71 -7.97 -6.15 6.85
N LYS A 72 -9.09 -6.72 6.42
CA LYS A 72 -9.50 -8.10 6.76
C LYS A 72 -8.66 -9.12 6.01
N GLY A 73 -8.40 -8.88 4.72
CA GLY A 73 -7.53 -9.73 3.90
C GLY A 73 -6.09 -9.71 4.40
N ALA A 74 -5.56 -8.53 4.73
CA ALA A 74 -4.21 -8.39 5.27
C ALA A 74 -4.05 -9.12 6.62
N SER A 75 -5.00 -8.97 7.55
CA SER A 75 -4.92 -9.63 8.86
C SER A 75 -4.99 -11.16 8.74
N ALA A 76 -5.86 -11.68 7.87
CA ALA A 76 -5.96 -13.12 7.60
C ALA A 76 -4.67 -13.67 6.97
N SER A 77 -4.07 -12.93 6.02
CA SER A 77 -2.80 -13.32 5.42
C SER A 77 -1.67 -13.37 6.45
N VAL A 78 -1.56 -12.35 7.30
CA VAL A 78 -0.52 -12.30 8.34
C VAL A 78 -0.72 -13.43 9.36
N ALA A 79 -1.95 -13.67 9.80
CA ALA A 79 -2.26 -14.78 10.70
C ALA A 79 -1.88 -16.14 10.10
N THR A 80 -2.22 -16.37 8.83
CA THR A 80 -1.88 -17.60 8.11
C THR A 80 -0.36 -17.75 7.96
N GLN A 81 0.34 -16.67 7.60
CA GLN A 81 1.80 -16.69 7.48
C GLN A 81 2.48 -17.09 8.80
N TRP A 82 2.09 -16.49 9.92
CA TRP A 82 2.67 -16.82 11.23
C TRP A 82 2.32 -18.23 11.69
N ALA A 83 1.10 -18.70 11.42
CA ALA A 83 0.70 -20.08 11.72
C ALA A 83 1.55 -21.10 10.95
N ILE A 84 1.75 -20.88 9.64
CA ILE A 84 2.60 -21.75 8.81
C ILE A 84 4.07 -21.65 9.23
N ASN A 85 4.56 -20.44 9.53
CA ASN A 85 5.93 -20.27 10.02
C ASN A 85 6.18 -21.06 11.30
N TYR A 86 5.26 -20.98 12.27
CA TYR A 86 5.33 -21.75 13.50
C TYR A 86 5.38 -23.26 13.22
N MET A 87 4.46 -23.76 12.38
CA MET A 87 4.43 -25.17 11.98
C MET A 87 5.76 -25.62 11.38
N VAL A 88 6.34 -24.82 10.48
CA VAL A 88 7.62 -25.13 9.83
C VAL A 88 8.77 -25.19 10.83
N VAL A 89 8.83 -24.25 11.78
CA VAL A 89 9.85 -24.24 12.84
C VAL A 89 9.75 -25.48 13.73
N GLN A 90 8.54 -25.96 14.03
CA GLN A 90 8.36 -27.18 14.84
C GLN A 90 8.74 -28.46 14.07
N ILE A 91 8.40 -28.55 12.78
CA ILE A 91 8.63 -29.76 11.98
C ILE A 91 10.10 -29.88 11.55
N THR A 92 10.80 -28.77 11.32
CA THR A 92 12.14 -28.77 10.73
C THR A 92 13.18 -29.57 11.51
N PRO A 93 13.33 -29.42 12.85
CA PRO A 93 14.31 -30.20 13.61
C PRO A 93 14.04 -31.70 13.55
N ILE A 94 12.78 -32.11 13.73
CA ILE A 94 12.35 -33.51 13.69
C ILE A 94 12.56 -34.08 12.29
N GLY A 95 12.25 -33.29 11.25
CA GLY A 95 12.43 -33.65 9.86
C GLY A 95 13.89 -33.88 9.51
N ILE A 96 14.79 -32.98 9.88
CA ILE A 96 16.24 -33.12 9.61
C ILE A 96 16.82 -34.33 10.34
N LEU A 97 16.44 -34.57 11.60
CA LEU A 97 16.96 -35.71 12.39
C LEU A 97 16.55 -37.08 11.80
N ASN A 98 15.32 -37.21 11.31
CA ASN A 98 14.82 -38.49 10.80
C ASN A 98 15.10 -38.71 9.31
N LEU A 99 15.05 -37.66 8.49
CA LEU A 99 15.13 -37.76 7.02
C LEU A 99 16.47 -37.28 6.46
N GLY A 100 17.28 -36.56 7.24
CA GLY A 100 18.58 -36.02 6.80
C GLY A 100 18.45 -35.16 5.55
N TRP A 101 19.23 -35.47 4.51
CA TRP A 101 19.19 -34.76 3.23
C TRP A 101 17.83 -34.80 2.53
N LYS A 102 17.02 -35.86 2.77
CA LYS A 102 15.72 -36.02 2.10
C LYS A 102 14.70 -34.97 2.55
N PHE A 103 14.85 -34.41 3.75
CA PHE A 103 13.97 -33.34 4.23
C PHE A 103 14.03 -32.10 3.31
N TYR A 104 15.20 -31.80 2.75
CA TYR A 104 15.38 -30.67 1.85
C TYR A 104 14.60 -30.82 0.52
N LEU A 105 14.29 -32.06 0.10
CA LEU A 105 13.47 -32.30 -1.09
C LEU A 105 12.05 -31.74 -0.95
N ILE A 106 11.50 -31.69 0.26
CA ILE A 106 10.16 -31.12 0.51
C ILE A 106 10.12 -29.66 0.05
N TRP A 107 11.15 -28.89 0.42
CA TRP A 107 11.28 -27.49 0.02
C TRP A 107 11.50 -27.33 -1.49
N VAL A 108 12.28 -28.23 -2.10
CA VAL A 108 12.47 -28.27 -3.56
C VAL A 108 11.14 -28.48 -4.27
N PHE A 109 10.33 -29.45 -3.83
CA PHE A 109 9.02 -29.70 -4.44
C PHE A 109 8.04 -28.56 -4.20
N MET A 110 7.97 -28.00 -2.99
CA MET A 110 7.12 -26.84 -2.71
C MET A 110 7.46 -25.65 -3.61
N GLN A 111 8.76 -25.39 -3.86
CA GLN A 111 9.19 -24.33 -4.78
C GLN A 111 8.95 -24.68 -6.25
N PHE A 112 9.04 -25.95 -6.62
CA PHE A 112 8.72 -26.40 -7.98
C PHE A 112 7.24 -26.21 -8.30
N PHE A 113 6.34 -26.58 -7.38
CA PHE A 113 4.89 -26.43 -7.57
C PHE A 113 4.41 -24.99 -7.41
N SER A 114 5.11 -24.14 -6.66
CA SER A 114 4.74 -22.73 -6.55
C SER A 114 4.96 -21.96 -7.86
N ILE A 115 5.93 -22.34 -8.69
CA ILE A 115 6.18 -21.71 -10.00
C ILE A 115 4.96 -21.75 -10.93
N PRO A 116 4.35 -22.93 -11.24
CA PRO A 116 3.16 -22.97 -12.09
C PRO A 116 1.95 -22.35 -11.41
N ILE A 117 1.81 -22.44 -10.08
CA ILE A 117 0.72 -21.76 -9.36
C ILE A 117 0.83 -20.24 -9.55
N LEU A 118 2.02 -19.67 -9.38
CA LEU A 118 2.27 -18.25 -9.62
C LEU A 118 2.00 -17.87 -11.07
N TYR A 119 2.40 -18.70 -12.02
CA TYR A 119 2.14 -18.43 -13.43
C TYR A 119 0.65 -18.45 -13.77
N VAL A 120 -0.11 -19.40 -13.22
CA VAL A 120 -1.51 -19.61 -13.59
C VAL A 120 -2.47 -18.66 -12.86
N PHE A 121 -2.24 -18.41 -11.57
CA PHE A 121 -3.24 -17.76 -10.71
C PHE A 121 -2.91 -16.31 -10.31
N TYR A 122 -1.67 -15.85 -10.46
CA TYR A 122 -1.29 -14.53 -9.94
C TYR A 122 -1.35 -13.47 -11.05
N PRO A 123 -2.26 -12.47 -10.97
CA PRO A 123 -2.18 -11.28 -11.81
C PRO A 123 -0.95 -10.43 -11.45
N GLU A 124 -0.44 -9.71 -12.46
CA GLU A 124 0.63 -8.74 -12.34
C GLU A 124 0.04 -7.38 -11.89
N THR A 125 0.42 -6.95 -10.69
CA THR A 125 -0.08 -5.73 -10.04
C THR A 125 0.83 -4.52 -10.28
N ALA A 126 2.04 -4.72 -10.84
CA ALA A 126 2.97 -3.62 -11.08
C ALA A 126 2.37 -2.53 -12.00
N ASN A 127 2.65 -1.27 -11.65
CA ASN A 127 2.25 -0.05 -12.36
C ASN A 127 0.74 0.09 -12.65
N LYS A 128 -0.10 -0.57 -11.85
CA LYS A 128 -1.56 -0.40 -11.90
C LYS A 128 -2.04 0.35 -10.67
N ARG A 129 -3.14 1.08 -10.82
CA ARG A 129 -3.81 1.68 -9.66
C ARG A 129 -4.59 0.60 -8.91
N LEU A 130 -4.84 0.85 -7.62
CA LEU A 130 -5.62 -0.07 -6.80
C LEU A 130 -7.06 -0.17 -7.33
N GLU A 131 -7.58 0.93 -7.87
CA GLU A 131 -8.88 1.04 -8.51
C GLU A 131 -8.92 0.24 -9.84
N ASP A 132 -7.84 0.24 -10.62
CA ASP A 132 -7.75 -0.57 -11.85
C ASP A 132 -7.83 -2.07 -11.52
N ILE A 133 -7.18 -2.48 -10.42
CA ILE A 133 -7.17 -3.87 -9.96
C ILE A 133 -8.59 -4.28 -9.52
N ASP A 134 -9.30 -3.40 -8.80
CA ASP A 134 -10.68 -3.64 -8.39
C ASP A 134 -11.61 -3.83 -9.62
N ILE A 135 -11.44 -3.03 -10.67
CA ILE A 135 -12.19 -3.17 -11.94
C ILE A 135 -11.90 -4.53 -12.61
N VAL A 136 -10.64 -4.94 -12.66
CA VAL A 136 -10.25 -6.23 -13.24
C VAL A 136 -10.90 -7.42 -12.51
N PHE A 137 -11.04 -7.33 -11.19
CA PHE A 137 -11.73 -8.35 -10.40
C PHE A 137 -13.25 -8.32 -10.60
N ASP A 138 -13.85 -7.13 -10.76
CA ASP A 138 -15.29 -6.95 -10.98
C ASP A 138 -15.74 -7.42 -12.37
N GLU A 139 -14.92 -7.21 -13.40
CA GLU A 139 -15.15 -7.69 -14.77
C GLU A 139 -15.05 -9.22 -14.92
N GLY A 140 -14.64 -9.92 -13.86
CA GLY A 140 -14.56 -11.38 -13.81
C GLY A 140 -13.22 -11.92 -14.32
N LEU A 141 -12.23 -11.93 -13.43
CA LEU A 141 -10.92 -12.54 -13.71
C LEU A 141 -11.07 -14.05 -13.97
N ARG A 142 -10.49 -14.54 -15.07
CA ARG A 142 -10.43 -15.98 -15.33
C ARG A 142 -9.57 -16.67 -14.27
N ILE A 143 -9.96 -17.89 -13.90
CA ILE A 143 -9.19 -18.76 -12.99
C ILE A 143 -7.74 -18.94 -13.50
N CYS A 144 -7.58 -19.03 -14.82
CA CYS A 144 -6.27 -19.08 -15.49
C CYS A 144 -5.89 -17.68 -15.99
N VAL A 145 -5.25 -16.90 -15.13
CA VAL A 145 -4.89 -15.50 -15.36
C VAL A 145 -3.91 -15.34 -16.52
N PHE A 146 -3.04 -16.32 -16.76
CA PHE A 146 -2.07 -16.31 -17.86
C PHE A 146 -2.69 -16.23 -19.27
N LEU A 147 -3.98 -16.55 -19.42
CA LEU A 147 -4.70 -16.48 -20.69
C LEU A 147 -5.09 -15.05 -21.07
N ASP A 148 -5.19 -14.16 -20.09
CA ASP A 148 -5.59 -12.78 -20.30
C ASP A 148 -4.35 -11.88 -20.24
N LYS A 149 -4.12 -11.13 -21.33
CA LYS A 149 -2.93 -10.27 -21.48
C LYS A 149 -3.00 -9.00 -20.63
N GLU A 150 -4.21 -8.55 -20.30
CA GLU A 150 -4.43 -7.33 -19.53
C GLU A 150 -4.00 -7.43 -18.06
N PRO A 151 -4.36 -8.48 -17.31
CA PRO A 151 -3.91 -8.65 -15.93
C PRO A 151 -2.45 -9.13 -15.82
N THR A 152 -1.83 -9.62 -16.91
CA THR A 152 -0.47 -10.20 -16.88
C THR A 152 0.63 -9.25 -17.33
N GLN A 153 0.30 -8.14 -17.99
CA GLN A 153 1.28 -7.16 -18.45
C GLN A 153 1.78 -6.25 -17.31
N VAL A 154 3.08 -5.94 -17.32
CA VAL A 154 3.72 -5.03 -16.36
C VAL A 154 3.36 -3.56 -16.63
N ARG A 155 3.09 -3.22 -17.90
CA ARG A 155 2.68 -1.86 -18.28
C ARG A 155 1.19 -1.70 -18.00
N ARG A 156 0.79 -0.52 -17.51
CA ARG A 156 -0.63 -0.18 -17.37
C ARG A 156 -1.34 -0.28 -18.73
N PRO A 157 -2.44 -1.06 -18.84
CA PRO A 157 -3.23 -1.14 -20.07
C PRO A 157 -3.70 0.23 -20.57
N SER A 158 -3.69 0.45 -21.89
CA SER A 158 -4.09 1.73 -22.52
C SER A 158 -5.51 2.16 -22.16
N ARG A 159 -6.41 1.18 -21.96
CA ARG A 159 -7.80 1.39 -21.55
C ARG A 159 -7.90 2.17 -20.23
N PHE A 160 -7.11 1.79 -19.22
CA PHE A 160 -7.11 2.48 -17.91
C PHE A 160 -6.50 3.89 -17.99
N ILE A 161 -5.55 4.11 -18.90
CA ILE A 161 -4.99 5.44 -19.15
C ILE A 161 -6.06 6.34 -19.80
N ALA A 162 -6.78 5.83 -20.80
CA ALA A 162 -7.85 6.57 -21.46
C ALA A 162 -9.03 6.89 -20.52
N MET A 163 -9.37 5.97 -19.61
CA MET A 163 -10.39 6.21 -18.57
C MET A 163 -9.97 7.35 -17.63
N GLU A 164 -8.71 7.37 -17.20
CA GLU A 164 -8.19 8.46 -16.39
C GLU A 164 -8.21 9.81 -17.15
N GLU A 165 -7.79 9.82 -18.42
CA GLU A 165 -7.85 11.05 -19.22
C GLU A 165 -9.27 11.60 -19.30
N GLN A 166 -10.27 10.73 -19.46
CA GLN A 166 -11.69 11.11 -19.42
C GLN A 166 -12.12 11.64 -18.05
N GLU A 167 -11.72 10.99 -16.95
CA GLU A 167 -12.00 11.48 -15.60
C GLU A 167 -11.37 12.85 -15.34
N VAL A 168 -10.13 13.07 -15.81
CA VAL A 168 -9.43 14.36 -15.69
C VAL A 168 -10.10 15.43 -16.54
N GLU A 169 -10.53 15.11 -17.76
CA GLU A 169 -11.27 16.04 -18.61
C GLU A 169 -12.62 16.43 -18.00
N GLN A 170 -13.36 15.46 -17.46
CA GLN A 170 -14.62 15.71 -16.75
C GLN A 170 -14.40 16.55 -15.49
N ALA A 171 -13.36 16.25 -14.71
CA ALA A 171 -12.98 17.05 -13.55
C ALA A 171 -12.58 18.48 -13.95
N ALA A 172 -11.80 18.65 -15.03
CA ALA A 172 -11.40 19.96 -15.54
C ALA A 172 -12.58 20.77 -16.07
N HIS A 173 -13.56 20.12 -16.71
CA HIS A 173 -14.81 20.74 -17.14
C HIS A 173 -15.65 21.18 -15.93
N ASN A 174 -15.75 20.35 -14.89
CA ASN A 174 -16.45 20.68 -13.66
C ASN A 174 -15.77 21.84 -12.90
N VAL A 175 -14.44 21.90 -12.86
CA VAL A 175 -13.69 23.01 -12.23
C VAL A 175 -13.85 24.32 -13.00
N LYS A 176 -13.89 24.29 -14.34
CA LYS A 176 -14.16 25.49 -15.15
C LYS A 176 -15.56 26.07 -14.91
N ASN A 177 -16.52 25.25 -14.50
CA ASN A 177 -17.87 25.70 -14.19
C ASN A 177 -18.04 26.24 -12.75
N VAL A 178 -17.03 26.12 -11.88
CA VAL A 178 -17.14 26.47 -10.45
C VAL A 178 -16.23 27.63 -10.00
N GLY A 179 -15.12 27.94 -10.70
CA GLY A 179 -14.14 28.93 -10.20
C GLY A 179 -13.94 30.17 -11.07
N THR A 180 -14.20 31.36 -10.52
CA THR A 180 -13.62 32.64 -10.99
C THR A 180 -12.09 32.62 -10.89
N GLU A 181 -11.40 33.36 -11.76
CA GLU A 181 -9.94 33.34 -11.93
C GLU A 181 -9.16 33.62 -10.62
N ASP A 182 -9.75 34.32 -9.65
CA ASP A 182 -9.16 34.63 -8.35
C ASP A 182 -8.98 33.42 -7.41
N GLU A 183 -9.79 32.37 -7.53
CA GLU A 183 -9.63 31.16 -6.69
C GLU A 183 -8.48 30.27 -7.17
N LYS A 184 -8.19 30.26 -8.47
CA LYS A 184 -7.09 29.48 -9.05
C LYS A 184 -5.72 29.98 -8.57
N ALA A 185 -5.54 31.30 -8.48
CA ALA A 185 -4.31 31.90 -7.96
C ALA A 185 -4.05 31.55 -6.49
N LYS A 186 -5.10 31.52 -5.66
CA LYS A 186 -5.01 31.15 -4.23
C LYS A 186 -4.85 29.65 -3.98
N HIS A 187 -5.18 28.78 -4.94
CA HIS A 187 -5.01 27.34 -4.82
C HIS A 187 -3.57 26.91 -5.12
N THR A 188 -2.92 27.56 -6.10
CA THR A 188 -1.53 27.26 -6.49
C THR A 188 -0.53 27.63 -5.40
N GLU A 189 -0.72 28.73 -4.66
CA GLU A 189 0.18 29.10 -3.55
C GLU A 189 0.01 28.21 -2.31
N ARG A 190 -1.17 27.61 -2.09
CA ARG A 190 -1.50 26.89 -0.84
C ARG A 190 -0.98 25.45 -0.77
N TYR A 191 -0.50 24.91 -1.89
CA TYR A 191 0.06 23.55 -2.02
C TYR A 191 1.57 23.54 -2.33
N SER A 192 2.30 24.58 -1.91
CA SER A 192 3.77 24.63 -1.99
C SER A 192 4.41 23.74 -0.90
N PHE A 193 4.44 22.43 -1.13
CA PHE A 193 5.25 21.49 -0.35
C PHE A 193 6.60 21.29 -1.03
N GLY A 194 7.62 22.00 -0.54
CA GLY A 194 9.01 21.86 -1.00
C GLY A 194 9.30 22.49 -2.37
N ASP A 195 10.57 22.43 -2.76
CA ASP A 195 11.10 23.08 -3.96
C ASP A 195 10.53 22.43 -5.23
N GLU A 196 9.63 23.14 -5.93
CA GLU A 196 8.85 22.66 -7.07
C GLU A 196 9.73 22.15 -8.22
N LYS A 197 10.94 22.70 -8.33
CA LYS A 197 11.96 22.28 -9.31
C LYS A 197 12.44 20.86 -9.06
N ILE A 198 12.75 20.53 -7.80
CA ILE A 198 13.15 19.17 -7.40
C ILE A 198 12.01 18.18 -7.66
N ARG A 199 10.75 18.61 -7.48
CA ARG A 199 9.58 17.77 -7.75
C ARG A 199 9.44 17.45 -9.24
N LYS A 200 9.59 18.43 -10.13
CA LYS A 200 9.50 18.21 -11.59
C LYS A 200 10.65 17.34 -12.10
N GLU A 201 11.87 17.62 -11.67
CA GLU A 201 13.05 16.81 -12.05
C GLU A 201 12.94 15.37 -11.53
N ALA A 202 12.39 15.16 -10.33
CA ALA A 202 12.17 13.81 -9.78
C ALA A 202 10.99 13.07 -10.46
N LEU A 203 9.94 13.78 -10.91
CA LEU A 203 8.83 13.19 -11.66
C LEU A 203 9.27 12.76 -13.06
N GLU A 204 10.08 13.57 -13.75
CA GLU A 204 10.70 13.19 -15.03
C GLU A 204 11.64 11.98 -14.89
N GLN A 205 12.27 11.80 -13.72
CA GLN A 205 13.07 10.60 -13.43
C GLN A 205 12.22 9.37 -13.11
N LEU A 206 11.02 9.54 -12.54
CA LEU A 206 10.10 8.44 -12.17
C LEU A 206 9.36 7.85 -13.37
N ASP A 207 9.05 8.64 -14.39
CA ASP A 207 8.41 8.17 -15.64
C ASP A 207 9.30 7.21 -16.45
N ASN A 208 10.60 7.12 -16.10
CA ASN A 208 11.56 6.22 -16.73
C ASN A 208 11.62 4.81 -16.10
N GLY A 209 10.62 4.41 -15.30
CA GLY A 209 10.40 3.00 -14.95
C GLY A 209 11.36 2.43 -13.89
N LEU A 210 11.44 3.07 -12.72
CA LEU A 210 12.17 2.51 -11.58
C LEU A 210 11.39 1.42 -10.83
N SER A 211 12.14 0.49 -10.25
CA SER A 211 11.69 -0.61 -9.38
C SER A 211 10.79 -0.12 -8.22
N ALA A 212 9.79 -0.93 -7.87
CA ALA A 212 8.86 -0.67 -6.76
C ALA A 212 9.57 -0.35 -5.43
N THR A 213 10.73 -0.98 -5.16
CA THR A 213 11.54 -0.70 -3.97
C THR A 213 12.06 0.74 -3.96
N THR A 214 12.47 1.26 -5.12
CA THR A 214 12.93 2.64 -5.25
C THR A 214 11.77 3.62 -5.15
N GLN A 215 10.59 3.28 -5.68
CA GLN A 215 9.38 4.09 -5.48
C GLN A 215 9.00 4.22 -4.00
N VAL A 216 9.08 3.13 -3.22
CA VAL A 216 8.85 3.16 -1.77
C VAL A 216 9.91 3.97 -1.04
N ILE A 217 11.20 3.81 -1.38
CA ILE A 217 12.28 4.60 -0.75
C ILE A 217 12.15 6.08 -1.11
N THR A 218 11.83 6.42 -2.36
CA THR A 218 11.60 7.79 -2.81
C THR A 218 10.34 8.37 -2.18
N LEU A 219 9.26 7.60 -2.00
CA LEU A 219 8.05 8.02 -1.29
C LEU A 219 8.32 8.24 0.20
N MET A 220 9.07 7.35 0.84
CA MET A 220 9.51 7.52 2.23
C MET A 220 10.42 8.75 2.38
N ALA A 221 11.34 8.97 1.42
CA ALA A 221 12.17 10.18 1.37
C ALA A 221 11.36 11.46 1.08
N ARG A 222 10.21 11.35 0.40
CA ARG A 222 9.25 12.47 0.19
C ARG A 222 8.44 12.78 1.45
N LEU A 223 8.06 11.75 2.21
CA LEU A 223 7.20 11.88 3.40
C LEU A 223 7.99 12.24 4.67
N ILE A 224 9.28 11.90 4.72
CA ILE A 224 10.14 12.08 5.89
C ILE A 224 11.18 13.15 5.56
N LYS A 225 11.07 14.34 6.16
CA LYS A 225 12.12 15.36 6.04
C LYS A 225 13.40 14.84 6.67
N GLN A 226 14.55 15.40 6.26
CA GLN A 226 15.82 15.07 6.87
C GLN A 226 15.75 15.30 8.39
N ARG A 227 16.03 14.25 9.18
CA ARG A 227 15.91 14.20 10.64
C ARG A 227 14.48 14.16 11.21
N ASP A 228 13.42 13.89 10.43
CA ASP A 228 12.06 13.83 10.99
C ASP A 228 11.91 12.78 12.09
N LEU A 229 12.51 11.60 11.91
CA LEU A 229 12.50 10.58 12.96
C LEU A 229 13.24 11.05 14.23
N ALA A 230 14.37 11.74 14.07
CA ALA A 230 15.12 12.31 15.18
C ALA A 230 14.36 13.47 15.84
N ASN A 231 13.71 14.34 15.06
CA ASN A 231 12.92 15.45 15.55
C ASN A 231 11.65 14.96 16.26
N ALA A 232 10.97 13.96 15.73
CA ALA A 232 9.83 13.32 16.38
C ALA A 232 10.22 12.65 17.70
N THR A 233 11.42 12.06 17.78
CA THR A 233 11.93 11.43 19.01
C THR A 233 12.42 12.46 20.04
N LEU A 234 13.07 13.54 19.59
CA LEU A 234 13.69 14.54 20.47
C LEU A 234 12.73 15.66 20.91
N HIS A 235 11.79 16.04 20.03
CA HIS A 235 10.90 17.18 20.22
C HIS A 235 9.43 16.79 20.27
N GLY A 236 9.08 15.55 19.92
CA GLY A 236 7.70 15.10 19.80
C GLY A 236 7.02 15.67 18.55
N HIS A 237 5.72 15.41 18.42
CA HIS A 237 4.91 16.04 17.38
C HIS A 237 4.75 17.55 17.64
N SER A 238 4.57 18.34 16.58
CA SER A 238 4.18 19.75 16.70
C SER A 238 2.93 19.88 17.59
N LYS A 239 2.84 20.93 18.42
CA LYS A 239 1.69 21.12 19.32
C LYS A 239 0.39 21.31 18.54
N GLU A 240 0.51 21.80 17.31
CA GLU A 240 -0.54 21.98 16.32
C GLU A 240 -1.12 20.63 15.88
N ALA A 241 -0.28 19.61 15.68
CA ALA A 241 -0.73 18.25 15.32
C ALA A 241 -1.52 17.55 16.45
N LEU A 242 -1.32 17.95 17.70
CA LEU A 242 -2.05 17.44 18.86
C LEU A 242 -3.32 18.24 19.19
N SER A 243 -3.53 19.38 18.52
CA SER A 243 -4.61 20.30 18.85
C SER A 243 -5.53 20.63 17.67
N GLY A 244 -5.31 20.03 16.50
CA GLY A 244 -6.18 20.18 15.33
C GLY A 244 -7.61 19.72 15.59
N SER A 245 -8.57 20.27 14.83
CA SER A 245 -9.95 19.77 14.84
C SER A 245 -10.01 18.38 14.21
N ILE A 246 -10.82 17.50 14.78
CA ILE A 246 -10.89 16.08 14.40
C ILE A 246 -12.31 15.77 13.91
N LEU A 247 -12.43 14.96 12.86
CA LEU A 247 -13.69 14.31 12.52
C LEU A 247 -13.81 13.07 13.42
N GLU A 248 -14.71 13.13 14.40
CA GLU A 248 -14.92 12.08 15.39
C GLU A 248 -15.90 11.01 14.85
N GLU A 249 -17.00 11.45 14.23
CA GLU A 249 -18.07 10.57 13.78
C GLU A 249 -18.39 10.78 12.30
N ALA A 250 -18.37 9.68 11.55
CA ALA A 250 -18.89 9.58 10.20
C ALA A 250 -19.59 8.22 10.04
N PRO A 251 -20.85 8.16 9.57
CA PRO A 251 -21.58 6.91 9.38
C PRO A 251 -20.84 6.00 8.40
N PHE A 252 -20.54 4.78 8.80
CA PHE A 252 -19.91 3.76 7.95
C PHE A 252 -20.85 2.56 7.81
N PRO A 253 -21.08 2.04 6.58
CA PRO A 253 -20.35 2.27 5.32
C PRO A 253 -20.87 3.42 4.44
N GLU A 254 -21.78 4.26 4.93
CA GLU A 254 -22.49 5.25 4.12
C GLU A 254 -21.63 6.44 3.70
N VAL A 255 -20.61 6.78 4.50
CA VAL A 255 -19.67 7.88 4.26
C VAL A 255 -18.23 7.34 4.31
N LEU A 256 -17.48 7.57 3.23
CA LEU A 256 -16.07 7.23 3.13
C LEU A 256 -15.22 8.49 3.22
N VAL A 257 -14.35 8.57 4.21
CA VAL A 257 -13.47 9.71 4.44
C VAL A 257 -12.16 9.50 3.69
N ALA A 258 -11.85 10.37 2.74
CA ALA A 258 -10.60 10.31 1.98
C ALA A 258 -9.51 11.25 2.52
N LYS A 259 -9.90 12.37 3.13
CA LYS A 259 -8.97 13.32 3.74
C LYS A 259 -9.69 14.05 4.86
N ALA A 260 -9.10 14.12 6.05
CA ALA A 260 -9.50 15.02 7.11
C ALA A 260 -8.23 15.69 7.65
N TYR A 261 -8.02 16.96 7.32
CA TYR A 261 -6.77 17.66 7.60
C TYR A 261 -7.02 19.02 8.25
N SER A 262 -6.35 19.29 9.37
CA SER A 262 -6.35 20.57 10.05
C SER A 262 -4.92 21.07 10.23
N ALA A 263 -4.62 22.27 9.72
CA ALA A 263 -3.32 22.91 9.89
C ALA A 263 -3.20 23.63 11.25
N ASP A 264 -4.22 24.41 11.62
CA ASP A 264 -4.09 25.45 12.66
C ASP A 264 -5.19 25.42 13.75
N ARG A 265 -5.83 24.26 14.02
CA ARG A 265 -6.98 24.09 14.95
C ARG A 265 -8.26 24.88 14.60
N LYS A 266 -8.13 25.85 13.70
CA LYS A 266 -9.19 26.73 13.24
C LYS A 266 -9.85 26.17 12.00
N LYS A 267 -9.06 25.64 11.06
CA LYS A 267 -9.54 25.17 9.77
C LYS A 267 -9.44 23.65 9.67
N LEU A 268 -10.54 23.00 9.30
CA LEU A 268 -10.58 21.59 8.92
C LEU A 268 -11.01 21.48 7.46
N ASP A 269 -10.20 20.77 6.67
CA ASP A 269 -10.43 20.46 5.26
C ASP A 269 -10.74 18.95 5.13
N LEU A 270 -11.99 18.65 4.78
CA LEU A 270 -12.55 17.31 4.74
C LEU A 270 -12.97 16.95 3.30
N PHE A 271 -12.57 15.78 2.83
CA PHE A 271 -13.09 15.18 1.60
C PHE A 271 -13.78 13.86 1.94
N VAL A 272 -15.06 13.78 1.58
CA VAL A 272 -15.92 12.63 1.81
C VAL A 272 -16.52 12.14 0.50
N TYR A 273 -16.79 10.85 0.45
CA TYR A 273 -17.50 10.17 -0.62
C TYR A 273 -18.73 9.48 -0.05
N ASN A 274 -19.81 9.43 -0.83
CA ASN A 274 -20.93 8.57 -0.53
C ASN A 274 -20.54 7.10 -0.78
N GLY A 275 -20.95 6.20 0.11
CA GLY A 275 -20.66 4.78 0.02
C GLY A 275 -21.58 4.05 -0.97
N LYS A 276 -22.90 4.07 -0.71
CA LYS A 276 -23.90 3.39 -1.56
C LYS A 276 -24.92 4.33 -2.20
N GLU A 277 -25.40 5.31 -1.44
CA GLU A 277 -26.47 6.22 -1.86
C GLU A 277 -26.08 7.67 -1.56
N THR A 278 -26.51 8.59 -2.42
CA THR A 278 -26.37 10.03 -2.20
C THR A 278 -27.40 10.47 -1.16
N GLY A 279 -27.00 11.29 -0.19
CA GLY A 279 -27.91 11.71 0.88
C GLY A 279 -27.28 12.72 1.84
N VAL A 280 -28.09 13.12 2.83
CA VAL A 280 -27.64 13.97 3.95
C VAL A 280 -27.19 13.07 5.09
N PHE A 281 -25.93 13.21 5.50
CA PHE A 281 -25.34 12.43 6.57
C PHE A 281 -24.84 13.35 7.68
N GLN A 282 -25.04 12.93 8.92
CA GLN A 282 -24.56 13.66 10.09
C GLN A 282 -23.09 13.35 10.35
N LEU A 283 -22.27 14.39 10.46
CA LEU A 283 -20.84 14.31 10.75
C LEU A 283 -20.56 14.96 12.11
N GLY A 284 -19.82 14.26 12.95
CA GLY A 284 -19.41 14.73 14.28
C GLY A 284 -17.96 15.21 14.28
N PHE A 285 -17.74 16.38 14.88
CA PHE A 285 -16.42 17.01 15.01
C PHE A 285 -16.06 17.21 16.47
N GLU A 286 -14.78 17.05 16.79
CA GLU A 286 -14.19 17.25 18.12
C GLU A 286 -12.97 18.18 18.05
N SER A 287 -12.54 18.69 19.21
CA SER A 287 -11.38 19.59 19.36
C SER A 287 -11.56 20.95 18.66
N LEU A 288 -12.81 21.38 18.47
CA LEU A 288 -13.16 22.75 18.08
C LEU A 288 -12.96 23.71 19.26
N ILE A 289 -12.81 25.00 18.96
CA ILE A 289 -12.70 26.05 19.97
C ILE A 289 -14.08 26.20 20.65
N PRO A 290 -14.19 25.97 21.97
CA PRO A 290 -15.48 26.02 22.66
C PRO A 290 -16.17 27.37 22.48
N GLY A 291 -17.46 27.36 22.08
CA GLY A 291 -18.25 28.57 21.88
C GLY A 291 -17.97 29.34 20.58
N GLN A 292 -17.02 28.90 19.75
CA GLN A 292 -16.76 29.52 18.45
C GLN A 292 -17.78 29.05 17.42
N GLN A 293 -18.24 29.96 16.55
CA GLN A 293 -19.01 29.61 15.36
C GLN A 293 -18.10 29.29 14.19
N TYR A 294 -18.45 28.24 13.45
CA TYR A 294 -17.77 27.80 12.26
C TYR A 294 -18.70 27.86 11.05
N SER A 295 -18.21 28.37 9.92
CA SER A 295 -18.87 28.28 8.63
C SER A 295 -18.54 26.95 7.95
N VAL A 296 -19.52 26.41 7.24
CA VAL A 296 -19.40 25.15 6.49
C VAL A 296 -19.57 25.43 5.02
N SER A 297 -18.64 24.96 4.17
CA SER A 297 -18.70 25.18 2.72
C SER A 297 -19.91 24.54 2.03
N SER A 298 -20.48 23.48 2.62
CA SER A 298 -21.72 22.83 2.13
C SER A 298 -23.00 23.61 2.46
N GLY A 299 -22.89 24.76 3.14
CA GLY A 299 -24.01 25.59 3.60
C GLY A 299 -24.26 25.44 5.09
N GLY A 300 -24.48 26.57 5.77
CA GLY A 300 -24.79 26.65 7.21
C GLY A 300 -23.63 27.13 8.09
N SER A 301 -23.95 27.35 9.36
CA SER A 301 -22.99 27.60 10.43
C SER A 301 -23.28 26.71 11.63
N VAL A 302 -22.23 26.25 12.31
CA VAL A 302 -22.35 25.42 13.50
C VAL A 302 -21.56 26.04 14.65
N ALA A 303 -22.16 26.08 15.84
CA ALA A 303 -21.48 26.51 17.05
C ALA A 303 -20.90 25.29 17.77
N ALA A 304 -19.62 25.35 18.12
CA ALA A 304 -19.01 24.33 18.97
C ALA A 304 -19.58 24.44 20.40
N ASN A 305 -19.98 23.30 20.97
CA ASN A 305 -20.48 23.24 22.34
C ASN A 305 -19.35 23.52 23.36
N GLY A 306 -19.69 23.61 24.65
CA GLY A 306 -18.71 23.87 25.72
C GLY A 306 -17.61 22.79 25.87
N ALA A 307 -17.79 21.62 25.25
CA ALA A 307 -16.81 20.54 25.18
C ALA A 307 -15.99 20.55 23.87
N GLY A 308 -16.19 21.52 22.98
CA GLY A 308 -15.50 21.61 21.69
C GLY A 308 -15.99 20.60 20.65
N LYS A 309 -17.23 20.10 20.78
CA LYS A 309 -17.88 19.21 19.82
C LYS A 309 -18.95 19.93 19.00
N ALA A 310 -19.14 19.51 17.76
CA ALA A 310 -20.19 20.00 16.88
C ALA A 310 -20.69 18.90 15.94
N PHE A 311 -21.96 18.96 15.55
CA PHE A 311 -22.57 18.06 14.57
C PHE A 311 -23.06 18.86 13.38
N ILE A 312 -22.86 18.32 12.18
CA ILE A 312 -23.24 18.97 10.93
C ILE A 312 -23.92 17.95 10.03
N ASP A 313 -25.08 18.32 9.52
CA ASP A 313 -25.75 17.54 8.48
C ASP A 313 -25.22 18.00 7.12
N ALA A 314 -24.45 17.15 6.46
CA ALA A 314 -23.82 17.46 5.17
C ALA A 314 -24.45 16.62 4.06
N GLU A 315 -24.84 17.26 2.97
CA GLU A 315 -25.25 16.59 1.74
C GLU A 315 -24.00 16.07 1.02
N ILE A 316 -23.92 14.75 0.82
CA ILE A 316 -22.75 14.09 0.20
C ILE A 316 -23.19 13.45 -1.11
N ASN A 317 -22.67 13.98 -2.22
CA ASN A 317 -22.91 13.49 -3.57
C ASN A 317 -21.59 13.30 -4.32
N GLY A 318 -21.12 12.07 -4.45
CA GLY A 318 -19.79 11.78 -4.97
C GLY A 318 -18.70 12.39 -4.09
N ARG A 319 -17.63 12.90 -4.70
CA ARG A 319 -16.53 13.57 -4.00
C ARG A 319 -16.98 14.96 -3.52
N THR A 320 -17.31 15.07 -2.24
CA THR A 320 -17.76 16.33 -1.63
C THR A 320 -16.66 16.91 -0.73
N GLN A 321 -16.35 18.19 -0.93
CA GLN A 321 -15.41 18.92 -0.08
C GLN A 321 -16.17 19.72 0.98
N ILE A 322 -15.82 19.48 2.25
CA ILE A 322 -16.38 20.18 3.41
C ILE A 322 -15.25 20.93 4.09
N ILE A 323 -15.35 22.24 4.10
CA ILE A 323 -14.40 23.13 4.77
C ILE A 323 -15.09 23.73 5.98
N LEU A 324 -14.49 23.52 7.15
CA LEU A 324 -14.85 24.14 8.41
C LEU A 324 -13.87 25.27 8.70
N GLN A 325 -14.35 26.49 8.85
CA GLN A 325 -13.55 27.67 9.19
C GLN A 325 -14.26 28.50 10.27
N PRO A 326 -13.54 29.14 11.21
CA PRO A 326 -14.19 29.96 12.21
C PRO A 326 -14.70 31.23 11.53
N ILE A 327 -15.90 31.66 11.91
CA ILE A 327 -16.45 32.97 11.55
C ILE A 327 -15.81 33.97 12.51
N GLU A 328 -15.13 34.98 11.98
CA GLU A 328 -14.63 36.14 12.76
C GLU A 328 -15.77 37.04 13.22
#